data_AF-A0AAN0W047-F1
#
_entry.id   AF-A0AAN0W047-F1
#
_cell.length_a   1.000
_cell.length_b   1.000
_cell.length_c   1.000
_cell.angle_alpha   90.00
_cell.angle_beta   90.00
_cell.angle_gamma   90.00
#
_symmetry.space_group_name_H-M   'P 1'
#
loop_
_entity.id
_entity.type
_entity.pdbx_description
1 polymer ?
#
loop_
_entity_poly.entity_id
_entity_poly.type
_entity_poly.pdbx_seq_one_letter_code
_entity_poly.pdbx_strand_id
1 'polypeptide(L)'
;MKVNTKKISNERKSRAWSQQHLADVSALSLRTIQRVEKEGTASPETVKALAASFEIDANELLVQEESSENSIGISFKTKLAAMCSSVIVIFVSAILFFVQPTMASSIEISADQIESSDENNAQLFSGNVEIFVPEDLTFEVESDELWGTEAASVVTGSVKVMLEDATLVVGDGVLIKVDKGIKITTDYAELSPLPLE
;
A
#
# COMPACT_ATOMS: atom_id res chain seq x y z
N MET A 1 -27.02 22.09 36.81
CA MET A 1 -27.09 21.72 35.38
C MET A 1 -25.96 20.76 35.05
N LYS A 2 -26.21 19.72 34.24
CA LYS A 2 -25.14 18.84 33.74
C LYS A 2 -24.40 19.56 32.61
N VAL A 3 -23.07 19.57 32.68
CA VAL A 3 -22.21 20.23 31.70
C VAL A 3 -21.21 19.25 31.10
N ASN A 4 -20.83 19.51 29.85
CA ASN A 4 -19.86 18.70 29.13
C ASN A 4 -18.44 19.03 29.61
N THR A 5 -17.91 18.24 30.55
CA THR A 5 -16.57 18.43 31.12
C THR A 5 -15.46 18.37 30.08
N LYS A 6 -15.60 17.50 29.07
CA LYS A 6 -14.62 17.36 28.00
C LYS A 6 -14.55 18.61 27.13
N LYS A 7 -15.71 19.17 26.74
CA LYS A 7 -15.79 20.42 25.98
C LYS A 7 -15.11 21.56 26.74
N ILE A 8 -15.45 21.75 28.02
CA ILE A 8 -14.83 22.78 28.88
C ILE A 8 -13.31 22.62 28.96
N SER A 9 -12.82 21.38 29.18
CA SER A 9 -11.37 21.12 29.25
C SER A 9 -10.67 21.35 27.92
N ASN A 10 -11.33 21.02 26.80
CA ASN A 10 -10.79 21.23 25.46
C ASN A 10 -10.71 22.72 25.11
N GLU A 11 -11.77 23.51 25.36
CA GLU A 11 -11.77 24.96 25.13
C GLU A 11 -10.70 25.68 25.96
N ARG A 12 -10.49 25.22 27.21
CA ARG A 12 -9.41 25.72 28.06
C ARG A 12 -8.03 25.40 27.48
N LYS A 13 -7.80 24.16 27.04
CA LYS A 13 -6.50 23.72 26.51
C LYS A 13 -6.20 24.33 25.14
N SER A 14 -7.19 24.50 24.27
CA SER A 14 -7.01 25.11 22.95
C SER A 14 -6.55 26.57 23.04
N ARG A 15 -6.94 27.27 24.12
CA ARG A 15 -6.48 28.63 24.44
C ARG A 15 -5.20 28.66 25.29
N ALA A 16 -4.56 27.52 25.53
CA ALA A 16 -3.39 27.36 26.40
C ALA A 16 -3.60 27.87 27.84
N TRP A 17 -4.83 27.83 28.35
CA TRP A 17 -5.16 28.32 29.68
C TRP A 17 -4.94 27.27 30.77
N SER A 18 -4.34 27.70 31.89
CA SER A 18 -4.36 26.91 33.12
C SER A 18 -5.75 26.95 33.76
N GLN A 19 -6.04 26.03 34.70
CA GLN A 19 -7.30 26.09 35.46
C GLN A 19 -7.42 27.40 36.25
N GLN A 20 -6.29 27.93 36.75
CA GLN A 20 -6.23 29.22 37.41
C GLN A 20 -6.56 30.35 36.43
N HIS A 21 -5.97 30.35 35.23
CA HIS A 21 -6.25 31.36 34.23
C HIS A 21 -7.72 31.36 33.79
N LEU A 22 -8.33 30.18 33.61
CA LEU A 22 -9.76 30.07 33.34
C LEU A 22 -10.61 30.65 34.48
N ALA A 23 -10.22 30.39 35.73
CA ALA A 23 -10.89 30.94 36.90
C ALA A 23 -10.86 32.48 36.89
N ASP A 24 -9.70 33.05 36.57
CA ASP A 24 -9.48 34.49 36.53
C ASP A 24 -10.33 35.15 35.41
N VAL A 25 -10.30 34.63 34.18
CA VAL A 25 -11.05 35.21 33.04
C VAL A 25 -12.57 35.01 33.14
N SER A 26 -13.02 33.94 33.80
CA SER A 26 -14.45 33.68 34.00
C SER A 26 -15.03 34.29 35.28
N ALA A 27 -14.20 34.98 36.08
CA ALA A 27 -14.56 35.49 37.40
C ALA A 27 -15.16 34.40 38.31
N LEU A 28 -14.65 33.17 38.21
CA LEU A 28 -15.03 32.02 39.04
C LEU A 28 -13.87 31.63 39.96
N SER A 29 -14.16 30.91 41.04
CA SER A 29 -13.09 30.37 41.89
C SER A 29 -12.39 29.19 41.21
N LEU A 30 -11.08 28.99 41.48
CA LEU A 30 -10.35 27.79 41.03
C LEU A 30 -11.08 26.50 41.43
N ARG A 31 -11.63 26.47 42.65
CA ARG A 31 -12.42 25.32 43.14
C ARG A 31 -13.66 25.08 42.29
N THR A 32 -14.32 26.13 41.81
CA THR A 32 -15.46 26.02 40.89
C THR A 32 -15.01 25.40 39.58
N ILE A 33 -13.92 25.88 38.97
CA ILE A 33 -13.38 25.31 37.72
C ILE A 33 -13.02 23.84 37.88
N GLN A 34 -12.29 23.50 38.95
CA GLN A 34 -11.92 22.12 39.25
C GLN A 34 -13.13 21.22 39.45
N ARG A 35 -14.13 21.70 40.19
CA ARG A 35 -15.38 20.97 40.43
C ARG A 35 -16.16 20.78 39.13
N VAL A 36 -16.23 21.81 38.29
CA VAL A 36 -16.89 21.73 36.97
C VAL A 36 -16.17 20.73 36.06
N GLU A 37 -14.84 20.78 35.96
CA GLU A 37 -14.08 19.83 35.13
C GLU A 37 -14.09 18.40 35.69
N LYS A 38 -14.22 18.22 37.01
CA LYS A 38 -14.20 16.90 37.68
C LYS A 38 -15.58 16.25 37.80
N GLU A 39 -16.59 17.00 38.24
CA GLU A 39 -17.92 16.49 38.58
C GLU A 39 -18.96 16.74 37.48
N GLY A 40 -18.69 17.61 36.52
CA GLY A 40 -19.61 17.87 35.39
C GLY A 40 -20.94 18.50 35.80
N THR A 41 -20.96 19.23 36.92
CA THR A 41 -22.16 19.92 37.40
C THR A 41 -21.85 21.39 37.68
N ALA A 42 -22.63 22.30 37.09
CA ALA A 42 -22.49 23.75 37.24
C ALA A 42 -23.84 24.43 37.50
N SER A 43 -23.82 25.63 38.11
CA SER A 43 -25.01 26.49 38.17
C SER A 43 -25.21 27.19 36.81
N PRO A 44 -26.43 27.67 36.48
CA PRO A 44 -26.68 28.42 35.26
C PRO A 44 -25.76 29.63 35.08
N GLU A 45 -25.45 30.32 36.17
CA GLU A 45 -24.56 31.48 36.20
C GLU A 45 -23.12 31.07 35.87
N THR A 46 -22.68 29.94 36.43
CA THR A 46 -21.37 29.35 36.15
C THR A 46 -21.26 28.98 34.67
N VAL A 47 -22.30 28.38 34.08
CA VAL A 47 -22.33 28.03 32.65
C VAL A 47 -22.24 29.29 31.79
N LYS A 48 -23.02 30.32 32.13
CA LYS A 48 -23.02 31.59 31.39
C LYS A 48 -21.67 32.29 31.45
N ALA A 49 -21.02 32.30 32.61
CA ALA A 49 -19.69 32.89 32.79
C ALA A 49 -18.63 32.16 31.95
N LEU A 50 -18.66 30.82 31.93
CA LEU A 50 -17.76 30.01 31.11
C LEU A 50 -18.01 30.21 29.61
N ALA A 51 -19.28 30.21 29.19
CA ALA A 51 -19.66 30.42 27.79
C ALA A 51 -19.20 31.79 27.29
N ALA A 52 -19.40 32.84 28.09
CA ALA A 52 -18.92 34.19 27.79
C ALA A 52 -17.39 34.25 27.69
N SER A 53 -16.67 33.56 28.58
CA SER A 53 -15.20 33.53 28.57
C SER A 53 -14.64 32.80 27.35
N PHE A 54 -15.36 31.80 26.85
CA PHE A 54 -14.97 31.04 25.66
C PHE A 54 -15.50 31.65 24.36
N GLU A 55 -16.36 32.67 24.43
CA GLU A 55 -17.04 33.28 23.28
C GLU A 55 -17.88 32.26 22.47
N ILE A 56 -18.61 31.39 23.18
CA ILE A 56 -19.48 30.35 22.59
C ILE A 56 -20.89 30.41 23.19
N ASP A 57 -21.84 29.69 22.58
CA ASP A 57 -23.20 29.62 23.13
C ASP A 57 -23.26 28.75 24.40
N ALA A 58 -24.07 29.16 25.39
CA ALA A 58 -24.19 28.44 26.64
C ALA A 58 -24.71 27.00 26.47
N ASN A 59 -25.51 26.73 25.42
CA ASN A 59 -26.03 25.40 25.13
C ASN A 59 -24.93 24.44 24.64
N GLU A 60 -23.82 24.95 24.08
CA GLU A 60 -22.68 24.12 23.69
C GLU A 60 -21.94 23.51 24.88
N LEU A 61 -22.09 24.11 26.07
CA LEU A 61 -21.50 23.61 27.30
C LEU A 61 -22.41 22.63 28.05
N LEU A 62 -23.69 22.54 27.68
CA LEU A 62 -24.65 21.64 28.31
C LEU A 62 -24.56 20.24 27.71
N VAL A 63 -24.82 19.22 28.53
CA VAL A 63 -25.01 17.86 28.01
C VAL A 63 -26.39 17.80 27.39
N GLN A 64 -26.45 17.72 26.05
CA GLN A 64 -27.70 17.40 25.37
C GLN A 64 -28.05 15.94 25.66
N GLU A 65 -29.22 15.71 26.25
CA GLU A 65 -29.79 14.38 26.35
C GLU A 65 -30.31 13.99 24.97
N GLU A 66 -29.39 13.65 24.06
CA GLU A 66 -29.74 13.07 22.77
C GLU A 66 -30.36 11.70 23.04
N SER A 67 -31.67 11.59 22.80
CA SER A 67 -32.32 10.31 22.50
C SER A 67 -31.44 9.61 21.47
N SER A 68 -30.84 8.50 21.88
CA SER A 68 -29.74 7.87 21.16
C SER A 68 -30.21 7.35 19.80
N GLU A 69 -30.06 8.15 18.76
CA GLU A 69 -29.88 7.67 17.40
C GLU A 69 -28.39 7.74 17.06
N ASN A 70 -27.75 6.58 17.15
CA ASN A 70 -26.55 6.18 16.41
C ASN A 70 -25.55 7.29 16.02
N SER A 71 -24.81 7.80 17.00
CA SER A 71 -23.39 8.06 16.79
C SER A 71 -22.60 7.14 17.72
N ILE A 72 -22.13 6.03 17.16
CA ILE A 72 -21.17 5.16 17.83
C ILE A 72 -19.89 5.98 17.98
N GLY A 73 -19.78 6.68 19.11
CA GLY A 73 -18.55 7.26 19.64
C GLY A 73 -17.61 6.12 20.01
N ILE A 74 -16.91 5.65 18.99
CA ILE A 74 -15.90 4.61 19.11
C ILE A 74 -14.78 5.12 20.02
N SER A 75 -14.66 4.51 21.19
CA SER A 75 -13.47 4.61 22.02
C SER A 75 -12.27 4.13 21.20
N PHE A 76 -11.36 5.07 20.87
CA PHE A 76 -10.16 4.85 20.06
C PHE A 76 -9.21 3.76 20.59
N LYS A 77 -9.42 3.20 21.79
CA LYS A 77 -8.59 2.11 22.33
C LYS A 77 -9.14 0.70 22.06
N THR A 78 -10.44 0.52 21.85
CA THR A 78 -11.04 -0.81 21.64
C THR A 78 -11.37 -1.09 20.17
N LYS A 79 -11.53 -0.05 19.32
CA LYS A 79 -11.61 -0.26 17.86
C LYS A 79 -10.29 -0.09 17.12
N LEU A 80 -9.19 0.31 17.76
CA LEU A 80 -7.88 0.16 17.13
C LEU A 80 -7.57 -1.33 16.92
N ALA A 81 -7.89 -2.20 17.87
CA ALA A 81 -7.74 -3.65 17.69
C ALA A 81 -8.67 -4.22 16.59
N ALA A 82 -9.91 -3.73 16.48
CA ALA A 82 -10.89 -4.24 15.50
C ALA A 82 -10.76 -3.60 14.10
N MET A 83 -10.22 -2.39 13.97
CA MET A 83 -9.96 -1.73 12.68
C MET A 83 -8.56 -2.06 12.15
N CYS A 84 -7.59 -2.36 13.04
CA CYS A 84 -6.38 -3.04 12.61
C CYS A 84 -6.72 -4.42 12.04
N SER A 85 -7.73 -5.14 12.55
CA SER A 85 -8.14 -6.41 11.93
C SER A 85 -8.59 -6.24 10.47
N SER A 86 -9.45 -5.27 10.13
CA SER A 86 -9.89 -5.13 8.73
C SER A 86 -8.86 -4.46 7.82
N VAL A 87 -8.12 -3.45 8.33
CA VAL A 87 -7.07 -2.79 7.54
C VAL A 87 -5.86 -3.72 7.38
N ILE A 88 -5.49 -4.51 8.39
CA ILE A 88 -4.46 -5.56 8.24
C ILE A 88 -4.97 -6.66 7.32
N VAL A 89 -6.24 -7.07 7.35
CA VAL A 89 -6.74 -8.06 6.36
C VAL A 89 -6.73 -7.49 4.94
N ILE A 90 -7.08 -6.22 4.74
CA ILE A 90 -7.02 -5.56 3.42
C ILE A 90 -5.57 -5.29 2.99
N PHE A 91 -4.67 -4.95 3.92
CA PHE A 91 -3.24 -4.77 3.63
C PHE A 91 -2.53 -6.10 3.44
N VAL A 92 -2.83 -7.14 4.21
CA VAL A 92 -2.27 -8.49 4.06
C VAL A 92 -2.86 -9.13 2.82
N SER A 93 -4.14 -8.93 2.50
CA SER A 93 -4.70 -9.39 1.23
C SER A 93 -4.12 -8.62 0.06
N ALA A 94 -3.96 -7.29 0.15
CA ALA A 94 -3.29 -6.50 -0.88
C ALA A 94 -1.80 -6.90 -1.01
N ILE A 95 -1.08 -7.11 0.10
CA ILE A 95 0.29 -7.61 0.10
C ILE A 95 0.32 -9.02 -0.50
N LEU A 96 -0.64 -9.90 -0.25
CA LEU A 96 -0.72 -11.21 -0.92
C LEU A 96 -1.21 -11.14 -2.38
N PHE A 97 -1.82 -10.01 -2.79
CA PHE A 97 -2.22 -9.74 -4.18
C PHE A 97 -1.06 -9.12 -4.99
N PHE A 98 -0.22 -8.32 -4.33
CA PHE A 98 1.00 -7.69 -4.88
C PHE A 98 2.24 -8.58 -4.74
N VAL A 99 2.31 -9.41 -3.71
CA VAL A 99 3.18 -10.59 -3.65
C VAL A 99 2.44 -11.63 -4.46
N GLN A 100 2.54 -11.49 -5.78
CA GLN A 100 2.34 -12.61 -6.69
C GLN A 100 3.05 -13.82 -6.06
N PRO A 101 2.43 -15.01 -5.97
CA PRO A 101 3.20 -16.19 -5.65
C PRO A 101 4.36 -16.22 -6.64
N THR A 102 5.59 -16.16 -6.14
CA THR A 102 6.78 -16.51 -6.92
C THR A 102 6.64 -18.00 -7.20
N MET A 103 5.82 -18.30 -8.20
CA MET A 103 5.87 -19.52 -8.94
C MET A 103 7.20 -19.45 -9.68
N ALA A 104 8.11 -20.35 -9.33
CA ALA A 104 9.13 -20.85 -10.25
C ALA A 104 8.47 -21.06 -11.63
N SER A 105 9.00 -20.73 -12.80
CA SER A 105 10.34 -20.45 -13.34
C SER A 105 10.04 -19.91 -14.78
N SER A 106 10.75 -19.04 -15.48
CA SER A 106 12.02 -18.33 -15.26
C SER A 106 12.29 -17.27 -16.36
N ILE A 107 11.53 -17.13 -17.45
CA ILE A 107 11.82 -16.18 -18.55
C ILE A 107 10.74 -15.10 -18.64
N GLU A 108 11.13 -13.83 -18.80
CA GLU A 108 10.21 -12.72 -19.14
C GLU A 108 10.28 -12.43 -20.64
N ILE A 109 9.14 -12.41 -21.33
CA ILE A 109 9.04 -12.14 -22.78
C ILE A 109 8.06 -10.98 -23.00
N SER A 110 8.51 -9.92 -23.65
CA SER A 110 7.71 -8.79 -24.11
C SER A 110 7.74 -8.72 -25.63
N ALA A 111 6.59 -8.52 -26.28
CA ALA A 111 6.47 -8.39 -27.72
C ALA A 111 5.25 -7.54 -28.08
N ASP A 112 5.26 -6.93 -29.28
CA ASP A 112 4.13 -6.15 -29.80
C ASP A 112 2.95 -7.06 -30.19
N GLN A 113 3.25 -8.26 -30.71
CA GLN A 113 2.27 -9.23 -31.17
C GLN A 113 2.58 -10.63 -30.66
N ILE A 114 1.52 -11.34 -30.25
CA ILE A 114 1.57 -12.70 -29.73
C ILE A 114 0.50 -13.52 -30.45
N GLU A 115 0.92 -14.58 -31.14
CA GLU A 115 0.01 -15.50 -31.85
C GLU A 115 0.16 -16.92 -31.27
N SER A 116 -0.93 -17.65 -31.16
CA SER A 116 -0.93 -19.06 -30.73
C SER A 116 -1.30 -19.94 -31.93
N SER A 117 -0.49 -20.97 -32.18
CA SER A 117 -0.74 -21.95 -33.23
C SER A 117 -1.56 -23.13 -32.71
N ASP A 118 -2.76 -23.32 -33.27
CA ASP A 118 -3.65 -24.43 -32.91
C ASP A 118 -3.08 -25.81 -33.30
N GLU A 119 -2.15 -25.89 -34.26
CA GLU A 119 -1.62 -27.16 -34.77
C GLU A 119 -0.58 -27.79 -33.86
N ASN A 120 0.32 -26.96 -33.28
CA ASN A 120 1.46 -27.42 -32.48
C ASN A 120 1.48 -26.86 -31.06
N ASN A 121 0.45 -26.10 -30.67
CA ASN A 121 0.38 -25.38 -29.39
C ASN A 121 1.61 -24.49 -29.13
N ALA A 122 2.22 -24.02 -30.22
CA ALA A 122 3.36 -23.11 -30.19
C ALA A 122 2.88 -21.66 -30.04
N GLN A 123 3.66 -20.85 -29.35
CA GLN A 123 3.40 -19.43 -29.16
C GLN A 123 4.47 -18.62 -29.90
N LEU A 124 3.99 -17.72 -30.75
CA LEU A 124 4.78 -16.88 -31.62
C LEU A 124 4.84 -15.46 -31.07
N PHE A 125 6.04 -14.90 -30.97
CA PHE A 125 6.28 -13.53 -30.54
C PHE A 125 6.88 -12.75 -31.70
N SER A 126 6.31 -11.60 -32.04
CA SER A 126 6.84 -10.75 -33.10
C SER A 126 6.66 -9.26 -32.81
N GLY A 127 7.54 -8.46 -33.41
CA GLY A 127 7.56 -7.00 -33.23
C GLY A 127 8.20 -6.61 -31.90
N ASN A 128 9.39 -6.02 -31.96
CA ASN A 128 10.14 -5.52 -30.80
C ASN A 128 10.20 -6.54 -29.65
N VAL A 129 10.62 -7.76 -29.93
CA VAL A 129 10.64 -8.84 -28.94
C VAL A 129 11.84 -8.63 -28.01
N GLU A 130 11.55 -8.46 -26.72
CA GLU A 130 12.54 -8.41 -25.65
C GLU A 130 12.36 -9.61 -24.71
N ILE A 131 13.44 -10.34 -24.47
CA ILE A 131 13.43 -11.55 -23.64
C ILE A 131 14.49 -11.40 -22.56
N PHE A 132 14.14 -11.71 -21.31
CA PHE A 132 15.09 -11.84 -20.22
C PHE A 132 15.18 -13.30 -19.79
N VAL A 133 16.38 -13.87 -19.95
CA VAL A 133 16.72 -15.24 -19.54
C VAL A 133 17.63 -15.17 -18.32
N PRO A 134 17.21 -15.64 -17.14
CA PRO A 134 18.04 -15.64 -15.95
C PRO A 134 19.17 -16.68 -16.01
N GLU A 135 20.16 -16.51 -15.12
CA GLU A 135 21.36 -17.35 -15.08
C GLU A 135 21.15 -18.79 -14.57
N ASP A 136 19.99 -19.09 -13.97
CA ASP A 136 19.63 -20.43 -13.48
C ASP A 136 19.08 -21.34 -14.59
N LEU A 137 18.87 -20.81 -15.80
CA LEU A 137 18.44 -21.56 -16.97
C LEU A 137 19.61 -22.01 -17.86
N THR A 138 19.43 -23.19 -18.46
CA THR A 138 20.34 -23.68 -19.50
C THR A 138 19.88 -23.19 -20.87
N PHE A 139 20.78 -22.54 -21.60
CA PHE A 139 20.56 -22.08 -22.97
C PHE A 139 21.81 -22.33 -23.81
N GLU A 140 21.60 -22.53 -25.10
CA GLU A 140 22.63 -22.65 -26.12
C GLU A 140 22.62 -21.38 -26.98
N VAL A 141 23.80 -20.79 -27.20
CA VAL A 141 23.98 -19.63 -28.09
C VAL A 141 24.77 -20.08 -29.29
N GLU A 142 24.24 -19.83 -30.48
CA GLU A 142 24.94 -19.98 -31.74
C GLU A 142 25.21 -18.57 -32.30
N SER A 143 26.48 -18.15 -32.25
CA SER A 143 26.93 -16.81 -32.65
C SER A 143 28.28 -16.85 -33.35
N ASP A 144 28.52 -15.89 -34.23
CA ASP A 144 29.81 -15.72 -34.92
C ASP A 144 30.93 -15.25 -33.96
N GLU A 145 30.56 -14.62 -32.85
CA GLU A 145 31.46 -14.14 -31.80
C GLU A 145 31.49 -15.09 -30.59
N LEU A 146 32.60 -15.08 -29.83
CA LEU A 146 32.79 -15.96 -28.67
C LEU A 146 31.91 -15.52 -27.48
N TRP A 147 30.73 -16.14 -27.36
CA TRP A 147 29.86 -16.02 -26.20
C TRP A 147 30.53 -16.58 -24.92
N GLY A 148 30.31 -15.93 -23.77
CA GLY A 148 30.80 -16.41 -22.48
C GLY A 148 32.26 -16.08 -22.14
N THR A 149 32.95 -15.30 -22.97
CA THR A 149 34.29 -14.76 -22.65
C THR A 149 34.19 -13.42 -21.90
N GLU A 150 35.21 -13.04 -21.12
CA GLU A 150 35.21 -11.74 -20.41
C GLU A 150 35.19 -10.52 -21.36
N ALA A 151 35.40 -10.73 -22.67
CA ALA A 151 35.56 -9.68 -23.66
C ALA A 151 34.24 -9.18 -24.28
N ALA A 152 33.19 -10.00 -24.31
CA ALA A 152 31.96 -9.69 -25.06
C ALA A 152 30.77 -9.56 -24.10
N SER A 153 30.31 -8.31 -23.91
CA SER A 153 29.07 -8.02 -23.17
C SER A 153 27.83 -7.96 -24.08
N VAL A 154 28.05 -7.83 -25.39
CA VAL A 154 27.01 -7.77 -26.43
C VAL A 154 27.44 -8.67 -27.58
N VAL A 155 26.55 -9.56 -28.04
CA VAL A 155 26.81 -10.52 -29.13
C VAL A 155 25.55 -10.64 -29.99
N THR A 156 25.69 -10.90 -31.29
CA THR A 156 24.56 -11.23 -32.17
C THR A 156 24.56 -12.72 -32.49
N GLY A 157 23.40 -13.36 -32.42
CA GLY A 157 23.26 -14.79 -32.71
C GLY A 157 21.87 -15.32 -32.40
N SER A 158 21.70 -16.62 -32.59
CA SER A 158 20.49 -17.35 -32.22
C SER A 158 20.65 -17.99 -30.84
N VAL A 159 19.52 -18.14 -30.14
CA VAL A 159 19.49 -18.68 -28.79
C VAL A 159 18.41 -19.72 -28.65
N LYS A 160 18.75 -20.87 -28.08
CA LYS A 160 17.80 -21.90 -27.71
C LYS A 160 17.81 -22.05 -26.19
N VAL A 161 16.68 -21.78 -25.54
CA VAL A 161 16.52 -21.91 -24.10
C VAL A 161 15.67 -23.14 -23.78
N MET A 162 16.17 -24.00 -22.91
CA MET A 162 15.49 -25.21 -22.47
C MET A 162 14.71 -24.92 -21.19
N LEU A 163 13.38 -24.99 -21.25
CA LEU A 163 12.47 -24.87 -20.11
C LEU A 163 12.01 -26.26 -19.64
N GLU A 164 11.31 -26.33 -18.51
CA GLU A 164 10.84 -27.60 -17.93
C GLU A 164 9.83 -28.34 -18.85
N ASP A 165 8.97 -27.60 -19.54
CA ASP A 165 7.88 -28.10 -20.38
C ASP A 165 7.88 -27.54 -21.81
N ALA A 166 8.83 -26.66 -22.13
CA ALA A 166 8.89 -25.97 -23.41
C ALA A 166 10.34 -25.71 -23.88
N THR A 167 10.48 -25.33 -25.14
CA THR A 167 11.72 -24.83 -25.72
C THR A 167 11.44 -23.47 -26.32
N LEU A 168 12.21 -22.46 -25.92
CA LEU A 168 12.20 -21.14 -26.54
C LEU A 168 13.31 -21.08 -27.57
N VAL A 169 12.96 -20.81 -28.83
CA VAL A 169 13.89 -20.60 -29.92
C VAL A 169 13.83 -19.13 -30.33
N VAL A 170 14.98 -18.48 -30.25
CA VAL A 170 15.20 -17.12 -30.71
C VAL A 170 16.10 -17.20 -31.93
N GLY A 171 15.65 -16.63 -33.05
CA GLY A 171 16.46 -16.49 -34.25
C GLY A 171 17.54 -15.44 -34.07
N ASP A 172 17.95 -14.79 -35.15
CA ASP A 172 18.95 -13.71 -35.09
C ASP A 172 18.49 -12.61 -34.12
N GLY A 173 19.27 -12.41 -33.07
CA GLY A 173 18.99 -11.44 -32.02
C GLY A 173 20.26 -10.81 -31.46
N VAL A 174 20.10 -9.69 -30.77
CA VAL A 174 21.16 -9.04 -30.00
C VAL A 174 21.06 -9.51 -28.55
N LEU A 175 22.12 -10.15 -28.06
CA LEU A 175 22.24 -10.68 -26.71
C LEU A 175 23.11 -9.73 -25.90
N ILE A 176 22.68 -9.41 -24.67
CA ILE A 176 23.39 -8.54 -23.75
C ILE A 176 23.48 -9.24 -22.40
N LYS A 177 24.71 -9.42 -21.89
CA LYS A 177 24.92 -9.95 -20.54
C LYS A 177 24.58 -8.89 -19.50
N VAL A 178 23.76 -9.26 -18.51
CA VAL A 178 23.35 -8.39 -17.39
C VAL A 178 23.62 -9.10 -16.07
N ASP A 179 23.53 -8.39 -14.94
CA ASP A 179 23.95 -8.89 -13.61
C ASP A 179 23.32 -10.22 -13.17
N LYS A 180 22.15 -10.59 -13.71
CA LYS A 180 21.38 -11.80 -13.30
C LYS A 180 20.95 -12.69 -14.46
N GLY A 181 21.58 -12.55 -15.63
CA GLY A 181 21.18 -13.31 -16.82
C GLY A 181 21.54 -12.61 -18.12
N ILE A 182 20.69 -12.79 -19.13
CA ILE A 182 20.87 -12.27 -20.48
C ILE A 182 19.59 -11.57 -20.90
N LYS A 183 19.75 -10.40 -21.49
CA LYS A 183 18.69 -9.74 -22.25
C LYS A 183 18.89 -10.02 -23.73
N ILE A 184 17.84 -10.47 -24.41
CA ILE A 184 17.84 -10.77 -25.84
C ILE A 184 16.83 -9.84 -26.51
N THR A 185 17.22 -9.20 -27.61
CA THR A 185 16.33 -8.38 -28.43
C THR A 185 16.31 -8.94 -29.85
N THR A 186 15.12 -9.22 -30.38
CA THR A 186 14.93 -9.82 -31.70
C THR A 186 13.62 -9.33 -32.33
N ASP A 187 13.44 -9.57 -33.63
CA ASP A 187 12.17 -9.33 -34.31
C ASP A 187 11.18 -10.48 -34.11
N TYR A 188 11.67 -11.68 -33.78
CA TYR A 188 10.88 -12.91 -33.73
C TYR A 188 11.40 -13.94 -32.72
N ALA A 189 10.49 -14.56 -31.98
CA ALA A 189 10.79 -15.74 -31.15
C ALA A 189 9.63 -16.74 -31.15
N GLU A 190 9.95 -18.02 -30.96
CA GLU A 190 8.98 -19.11 -30.92
C GLU A 190 9.14 -19.91 -29.62
N LEU A 191 8.05 -20.06 -28.87
CA LEU A 191 7.97 -20.93 -27.70
C LEU A 191 7.15 -22.16 -28.06
N SER A 192 7.77 -23.32 -28.05
CA SER A 192 7.13 -24.58 -28.45
C SER A 192 7.15 -25.59 -27.29
N PRO A 193 6.03 -26.25 -26.99
CA PRO A 193 5.98 -27.27 -25.94
C PRO A 193 6.90 -28.44 -26.31
N LEU A 194 7.48 -29.11 -25.30
CA LEU A 194 8.28 -30.30 -25.53
C LEU A 194 7.40 -31.42 -26.13
N PRO A 195 7.91 -32.20 -27.10
CA PRO A 195 7.16 -33.33 -27.64
C PRO A 195 6.86 -34.33 -26.52
N LEU A 196 5.60 -34.78 -26.45
CA LEU A 196 5.19 -35.83 -25.52
C LEU A 196 5.96 -37.12 -25.88
N GLU A 197 6.78 -37.63 -24.95
CA GLU A 197 7.44 -38.94 -25.08
C GLU A 197 6.46 -40.12 -25.10
#